data_AF-A0AAE9QQF2-F1
#
_entry.id   AF-A0AAE9QQF2-F1
#
_cell.length_a   1.000
_cell.length_b   1.000
_cell.length_c   1.000
_cell.angle_alpha   90.00
_cell.angle_beta   90.00
_cell.angle_gamma   90.00
#
_symmetry.space_group_name_H-M   'P 1'
#
loop_
_entity.id
_entity.type
_entity.pdbx_description
1 polymer ?
#
loop_
_entity_poly.entity_id
_entity_poly.type
_entity_poly.pdbx_seq_one_letter_code
_entity_poly.pdbx_strand_id
1 'polypeptide(L)'
;MSESFDYVAFARDFEKRHGRPPTAEELEKANVEGYKDKSSFGERLKTGLSFVIRNFFRALLILIQTPVYLTLFFFNLIKSAFAVVIMCIITKAVFGVIIAEIFDSQNIDNLSQAPKLLGFFAQDFMTNNLEPIYFTEIDIIICIIFSVFLALVMTFSKSEV
;
A
#
# COMPACT_ATOMS: atom_id res chain seq x y z
N MET A 1 -5.66 -6.28 31.87
CA MET A 1 -5.56 -7.53 31.10
C MET A 1 -4.08 -7.76 30.84
N SER A 2 -3.47 -8.77 31.47
CA SER A 2 -2.09 -9.16 31.18
C SER A 2 -2.07 -9.78 29.79
N GLU A 3 -1.30 -9.21 28.85
CA GLU A 3 -1.02 -9.85 27.57
C GLU A 3 -0.46 -11.24 27.84
N SER A 4 -1.14 -12.29 27.37
CA SER A 4 -0.68 -13.67 27.53
C SER A 4 0.55 -13.89 26.66
N PHE A 5 1.64 -14.38 27.26
CA PHE A 5 2.88 -14.68 26.55
C PHE A 5 2.67 -15.66 25.40
N ASP A 6 3.05 -15.26 24.19
CA ASP A 6 2.95 -16.10 22.99
C ASP A 6 4.20 -16.99 22.86
N TYR A 7 4.09 -18.19 23.44
CA TYR A 7 5.11 -19.22 23.40
C TYR A 7 5.53 -19.62 21.97
N VAL A 8 4.58 -19.62 21.04
CA VAL A 8 4.82 -20.09 19.66
C VAL A 8 5.60 -19.05 18.88
N ALA A 9 5.26 -17.77 19.04
CA ALA A 9 5.98 -16.67 18.43
C ALA A 9 7.42 -16.58 18.95
N PHE A 10 7.61 -16.69 20.27
CA PHE A 10 8.93 -16.66 20.88
C PHE A 10 9.82 -17.83 20.41
N ALA A 11 9.30 -19.06 20.43
CA ALA A 11 10.07 -20.24 20.04
C ALA A 11 10.53 -20.20 18.58
N ARG A 12 9.66 -19.76 17.66
CA ARG A 12 9.99 -19.59 16.24
C ARG A 12 11.11 -18.57 16.02
N ASP A 13 11.05 -17.44 16.73
CA ASP A 13 12.04 -16.39 16.62
C ASP A 13 13.39 -16.77 17.26
N PHE A 14 13.34 -17.58 18.32
CA PHE A 14 14.53 -18.12 18.98
C PHE A 14 15.22 -19.15 18.07
N GLU A 15 14.47 -20.09 17.49
CA GLU A 15 14.99 -21.08 16.53
C GLU A 15 15.63 -20.41 15.32
N LYS A 16 15.01 -19.37 14.77
CA LYS A 16 15.57 -18.62 13.64
C LYS A 16 16.91 -17.95 13.96
N ARG A 17 17.10 -17.50 15.21
CA ARG A 17 18.32 -16.80 15.65
C ARG A 17 19.43 -17.75 16.11
N HIS A 18 19.06 -18.89 16.72
CA HIS A 18 20.01 -19.78 17.39
C HIS A 18 20.10 -21.17 16.76
N GLY A 19 19.28 -21.47 15.75
CA GLY A 19 19.27 -22.76 15.04
C GLY A 19 18.79 -23.95 15.89
N ARG A 20 18.23 -23.69 17.08
CA ARG A 20 17.73 -24.70 18.03
C ARG A 20 16.49 -24.20 18.77
N PRO A 21 15.64 -25.09 19.30
CA PRO A 21 14.54 -24.70 20.17
C PRO A 21 15.05 -24.05 21.48
N PRO A 22 14.26 -23.12 22.07
CA PRO A 22 14.57 -22.56 23.38
C PRO A 22 14.42 -23.61 24.49
N THR A 23 15.25 -23.48 25.52
CA THR A 23 15.14 -24.28 26.75
C THR A 23 14.05 -23.74 27.68
N ALA A 24 13.59 -24.55 28.63
CA ALA A 24 12.56 -24.16 29.60
C ALA A 24 12.94 -22.91 30.40
N GLU A 25 14.21 -22.77 30.77
CA GLU A 25 14.74 -21.60 31.49
C GLU A 25 14.71 -20.33 30.61
N GLU A 26 15.03 -20.46 29.31
CA GLU A 26 14.97 -19.34 28.35
C GLU A 26 13.52 -18.89 28.07
N LEU A 27 12.57 -19.84 28.08
CA LEU A 27 11.13 -19.58 27.97
C LEU A 27 10.58 -18.86 29.20
N GLU A 28 10.92 -19.34 30.40
CA GLU A 28 10.48 -18.75 31.67
C GLU A 28 11.03 -17.33 31.83
N LYS A 29 12.31 -17.14 31.50
CA LYS A 29 12.94 -15.83 31.52
C LYS A 29 12.26 -14.86 30.54
N ALA A 30 11.93 -15.30 29.32
CA ALA A 30 11.24 -14.48 28.34
C ALA A 30 9.79 -14.13 28.75
N ASN A 31 9.11 -15.02 29.46
CA ASN A 31 7.78 -14.79 30.01
C ASN A 31 7.81 -13.72 31.13
N VAL A 32 8.81 -13.79 32.02
CA VAL A 32 9.00 -12.82 33.10
C VAL A 32 9.48 -11.45 32.58
N GLU A 33 10.40 -11.43 31.61
CA GLU A 33 10.93 -10.20 31.02
C GLU A 33 9.95 -9.52 30.04
N GLY A 34 8.86 -10.20 29.67
CA GLY A 34 7.85 -9.69 28.76
C GLY A 34 8.37 -9.63 27.32
N TYR A 35 8.37 -10.78 26.65
CA TYR A 35 8.68 -10.84 25.22
C TYR A 35 7.71 -9.98 24.41
N LYS A 36 8.21 -8.85 23.91
CA LYS A 36 7.54 -8.08 22.87
C LYS A 36 7.97 -8.62 21.52
N ASP A 37 7.06 -9.31 20.85
CA ASP A 37 7.21 -9.69 19.46
C ASP A 37 7.45 -8.44 18.59
N LYS A 38 8.71 -8.17 18.26
CA LYS A 38 9.13 -7.07 17.37
C LYS A 38 8.89 -7.37 15.90
N SER A 39 8.40 -8.57 15.55
CA SER A 39 8.19 -8.99 14.17
C SER A 39 6.83 -8.60 13.60
N SER A 40 5.96 -8.00 14.42
CA SER A 40 4.65 -7.48 14.02
C SER A 40 4.73 -6.73 12.68
N PHE A 41 3.92 -7.18 11.72
CA PHE A 41 3.76 -6.52 10.42
C PHE A 41 3.53 -5.01 10.58
N GLY A 42 2.83 -4.59 11.64
CA GLY A 42 2.60 -3.19 11.98
C GLY A 42 3.87 -2.43 12.35
N GLU A 43 4.78 -3.01 13.13
CA GLU A 43 6.08 -2.39 13.46
C GLU A 43 6.92 -2.22 12.18
N ARG A 44 6.99 -3.25 11.34
CA ARG A 44 7.73 -3.20 10.06
C ARG A 44 7.13 -2.20 9.08
N LEU A 45 5.80 -2.13 9.00
CA LEU A 45 5.08 -1.17 8.19
C LEU A 45 5.29 0.25 8.71
N LYS A 46 5.24 0.46 10.03
CA LYS A 46 5.55 1.76 10.66
C LYS A 46 6.98 2.21 10.38
N THR A 47 7.95 1.31 10.46
CA THR A 47 9.34 1.61 10.11
C THR A 47 9.49 1.95 8.63
N GLY A 48 8.90 1.15 7.74
CA GLY A 48 8.90 1.41 6.29
C GLY A 48 8.23 2.74 5.95
N LEU A 49 7.07 3.01 6.53
CA LEU A 49 6.32 4.26 6.35
C LEU A 49 7.11 5.46 6.88
N SER A 50 7.71 5.36 8.06
CA SER A 50 8.56 6.42 8.62
C SER A 50 9.77 6.72 7.74
N PHE A 51 10.38 5.68 7.16
CA PHE A 51 11.47 5.83 6.19
C PHE A 51 11.00 6.56 4.92
N VAL A 52 9.85 6.15 4.35
CA VAL A 52 9.26 6.79 3.17
C VAL A 52 8.94 8.26 3.44
N ILE A 53 8.26 8.56 4.55
CA ILE A 53 7.88 9.93 4.92
C ILE A 53 9.12 10.81 5.11
N ARG A 54 10.13 10.33 5.85
CA ARG A 54 11.34 11.11 6.11
C ARG A 54 12.10 11.43 4.82
N ASN A 55 12.26 10.45 3.95
CA ASN A 55 12.94 10.63 2.68
C ASN A 55 12.14 11.52 1.72
N PHE A 56 10.80 11.41 1.74
CA PHE A 56 9.90 12.26 0.99
C PHE A 56 10.04 13.74 1.37
N PHE A 57 10.05 14.08 2.67
CA PHE A 57 10.23 15.47 3.10
C PHE A 57 11.63 16.00 2.78
N ARG A 58 12.67 15.17 2.88
CA ARG A 58 14.03 15.57 2.47
C ARG A 58 14.11 15.90 0.98
N ALA A 59 13.51 15.05 0.15
CA ALA A 59 13.38 15.27 -1.29
C ALA A 59 12.63 16.58 -1.58
N LEU A 60 11.51 16.82 -0.90
CA LEU A 60 10.73 18.05 -1.03
C LEU A 60 11.54 19.31 -0.67
N LEU A 61 12.36 19.25 0.39
CA LEU A 61 13.23 20.37 0.77
C LEU A 61 14.32 20.65 -0.27
N ILE A 62 14.97 19.62 -0.82
CA ILE A 62 15.98 19.77 -1.88
C ILE A 62 15.37 20.38 -3.15
N LEU A 63 14.15 19.96 -3.47
CA LEU A 63 13.38 20.46 -4.61
C LEU A 63 13.13 21.97 -4.54
N ILE A 64 12.76 22.47 -3.36
CA ILE A 64 12.49 23.90 -3.12
C ILE A 64 13.80 24.70 -3.13
N GLN A 65 14.89 24.14 -2.61
CA GLN A 65 16.16 24.85 -2.47
C GLN A 65 16.92 25.05 -3.79
N THR A 66 16.69 24.19 -4.79
CA THR A 66 17.50 24.18 -6.02
C THR A 66 16.65 24.37 -7.29
N PRO A 67 16.90 25.42 -8.09
CA PRO A 67 16.08 25.72 -9.26
C PRO A 67 16.14 24.62 -10.34
N VAL A 68 17.24 23.88 -10.43
CA VAL A 68 17.39 22.75 -11.39
C VAL A 68 16.50 21.56 -11.02
N TYR A 69 16.41 21.20 -9.74
CA TYR A 69 15.54 20.10 -9.31
C TYR A 69 14.06 20.46 -9.44
N LEU A 70 13.71 21.74 -9.26
CA LEU A 70 12.36 22.23 -9.45
C LEU A 70 11.89 22.11 -10.91
N THR A 71 12.74 22.50 -11.87
CA THR A 71 12.39 22.38 -13.30
C THR A 71 12.31 20.92 -13.74
N LEU A 72 13.25 20.08 -13.29
CA LEU A 72 13.26 18.65 -13.59
C LEU A 72 12.03 17.95 -13.00
N PHE A 73 11.64 18.32 -11.78
CA PHE A 73 10.39 17.89 -11.18
C PHE A 73 9.17 18.32 -11.95
N PHE A 74 9.09 19.56 -12.42
CA PHE A 74 7.93 20.03 -13.18
C PHE A 74 7.72 19.21 -14.46
N PHE A 75 8.78 18.93 -15.22
CA PHE A 75 8.69 18.06 -16.40
C PHE A 75 8.31 16.61 -16.04
N ASN A 76 8.87 16.09 -14.94
CA ASN A 76 8.53 14.75 -14.46
C ASN A 76 7.09 14.69 -13.93
N LEU A 77 6.55 15.77 -13.37
CA LEU A 77 5.17 15.88 -12.90
C LEU A 77 4.19 15.82 -14.06
N ILE A 78 4.45 16.57 -15.13
CA ILE A 78 3.62 16.51 -16.35
C ILE A 78 3.62 15.09 -16.92
N LYS A 79 4.79 14.46 -17.08
CA LYS A 79 4.90 13.09 -17.59
C LYS A 79 4.18 12.08 -16.69
N SER A 80 4.35 12.20 -15.38
CA SER A 80 3.70 11.33 -14.40
C SER A 80 2.19 11.49 -14.44
N ALA A 81 1.69 12.73 -14.54
CA ALA A 81 0.25 13.00 -14.59
C ALA A 81 -0.41 12.30 -15.77
N PHE A 82 0.15 12.43 -16.98
CA PHE A 82 -0.38 11.71 -18.14
C PHE A 82 -0.29 10.19 -17.96
N ALA A 83 0.85 9.67 -17.49
CA ALA A 83 1.03 8.24 -17.30
C ALA A 83 0.05 7.65 -16.27
N VAL A 84 -0.16 8.32 -15.15
CA VAL A 84 -1.05 7.88 -14.07
C VAL A 84 -2.50 7.92 -14.51
N VAL A 85 -2.94 8.97 -15.19
CA VAL A 85 -4.33 9.06 -15.70
C VAL A 85 -4.60 7.95 -16.71
N ILE A 86 -3.70 7.73 -17.67
CA ILE A 86 -3.84 6.66 -18.66
C ILE A 86 -3.87 5.29 -17.97
N MET A 87 -2.97 5.05 -17.03
CA MET A 87 -2.92 3.81 -16.26
C MET A 87 -4.21 3.59 -15.45
N CYS A 88 -4.75 4.64 -14.83
CA CYS A 88 -5.99 4.57 -14.06
C CYS A 88 -7.18 4.18 -14.95
N ILE A 89 -7.31 4.81 -16.12
CA ILE A 89 -8.36 4.50 -17.09
C ILE A 89 -8.26 3.05 -17.56
N ILE A 90 -7.07 2.60 -17.98
CA ILE A 90 -6.86 1.23 -18.46
C ILE A 90 -7.18 0.23 -17.35
N THR A 91 -6.71 0.49 -16.13
CA THR A 91 -6.96 -0.38 -14.99
C THR A 91 -8.46 -0.46 -14.69
N LYS A 92 -9.17 0.66 -14.66
CA LYS A 92 -10.62 0.66 -14.44
C LYS A 92 -11.39 -0.06 -15.54
N ALA A 93 -11.00 0.13 -16.80
CA ALA A 93 -11.64 -0.55 -17.92
C ALA A 93 -11.46 -2.07 -17.82
N VAL A 94 -10.24 -2.55 -17.58
CA VAL A 94 -9.94 -3.99 -17.48
C VAL A 94 -10.65 -4.63 -16.28
N PHE A 95 -10.53 -4.04 -15.09
CA PHE A 95 -11.18 -4.58 -13.90
C PHE A 95 -12.70 -4.48 -13.98
N GLY A 96 -13.23 -3.41 -14.57
CA GLY A 96 -14.66 -3.25 -14.83
C GLY A 96 -15.19 -4.40 -15.70
N VAL A 97 -14.54 -4.72 -16.82
CA VAL A 97 -14.96 -5.83 -17.67
C VAL A 97 -14.92 -7.18 -16.93
N ILE A 98 -13.84 -7.45 -16.17
CA ILE A 98 -13.72 -8.69 -15.39
C ILE A 98 -14.84 -8.82 -14.36
N ILE A 99 -15.16 -7.73 -13.64
CA ILE A 99 -16.23 -7.73 -12.64
C ILE A 99 -17.59 -7.93 -13.31
N ALA A 100 -17.85 -7.29 -14.45
CA ALA A 100 -19.09 -7.45 -15.21
C ALA A 100 -19.32 -8.91 -15.59
N GLU A 101 -18.28 -9.56 -16.12
CA GLU A 101 -18.34 -10.96 -16.55
C GLU A 101 -18.56 -11.92 -15.37
N ILE A 102 -17.94 -11.64 -14.21
CA ILE A 102 -18.20 -12.40 -12.98
C ILE A 102 -19.66 -12.25 -12.55
N PHE A 103 -20.25 -11.06 -12.64
CA PHE A 103 -21.62 -10.81 -12.20
C PHE A 103 -22.62 -11.48 -13.14
N ASP A 104 -22.40 -11.38 -14.45
CA ASP A 104 -23.21 -12.06 -15.47
C ASP A 104 -23.16 -13.59 -15.27
N SER A 105 -21.97 -14.16 -15.02
CA SER A 105 -21.81 -15.59 -14.74
C SER A 105 -22.58 -16.09 -13.50
N GLN A 106 -22.87 -15.19 -12.56
CA GLN A 106 -23.59 -15.49 -11.32
C GLN A 106 -25.06 -15.04 -11.35
N ASN A 107 -25.56 -14.53 -12.48
CA ASN A 107 -26.90 -13.93 -12.61
C ASN A 107 -27.15 -12.82 -11.56
N ILE A 108 -26.16 -11.97 -11.34
CA ILE A 108 -26.25 -10.81 -10.46
C ILE A 108 -26.59 -9.60 -11.32
N ASP A 109 -27.80 -9.07 -11.15
CA ASP A 109 -28.28 -7.91 -11.93
C ASP A 109 -28.16 -6.59 -11.16
N ASN A 110 -27.80 -6.67 -9.87
CA ASN A 110 -27.66 -5.50 -9.01
C ASN A 110 -26.53 -5.69 -7.99
N LEU A 111 -25.78 -4.62 -7.72
CA LEU A 111 -24.65 -4.65 -6.79
C LEU A 111 -25.06 -5.06 -5.36
N SER A 112 -26.30 -4.79 -4.95
CA SER A 112 -26.82 -5.20 -3.64
C SER A 112 -26.97 -6.72 -3.48
N GLN A 113 -27.07 -7.46 -4.59
CA GLN A 113 -27.14 -8.92 -4.62
C GLN A 113 -25.74 -9.56 -4.57
N ALA A 114 -24.68 -8.77 -4.80
CA ALA A 114 -23.32 -9.28 -4.84
C ALA A 114 -22.83 -9.72 -3.45
N PRO A 115 -21.98 -10.76 -3.36
CA PRO A 115 -21.30 -11.12 -2.12
C PRO A 115 -20.57 -9.91 -1.53
N LYS A 116 -20.67 -9.69 -0.20
CA LYS A 116 -20.17 -8.47 0.47
C LYS A 116 -18.76 -8.03 0.05
N LEU A 117 -17.83 -8.97 -0.06
CA LEU A 117 -16.46 -8.68 -0.45
C LEU A 117 -16.39 -8.21 -1.91
N LEU A 118 -17.06 -8.93 -2.81
CA LEU A 118 -17.08 -8.60 -4.23
C LEU A 118 -17.83 -7.28 -4.48
N GLY A 119 -18.98 -7.06 -3.83
CA GLY A 119 -19.74 -5.81 -3.90
C GLY A 119 -18.97 -4.61 -3.37
N PHE A 120 -18.21 -4.79 -2.27
CA PHE A 120 -17.33 -3.74 -1.74
C PHE A 120 -16.26 -3.30 -2.74
N PHE A 121 -15.69 -4.22 -3.52
CA PHE A 121 -14.73 -3.83 -4.56
C PHE A 121 -15.44 -3.28 -5.81
N ALA A 122 -16.53 -3.91 -6.23
CA ALA A 122 -17.25 -3.55 -7.44
C ALA A 122 -17.90 -2.17 -7.38
N GLN A 123 -18.27 -1.66 -6.20
CA GLN A 123 -18.81 -0.30 -6.04
C GLN A 123 -17.84 0.80 -6.53
N ASP A 124 -16.52 0.52 -6.53
CA ASP A 124 -15.52 1.48 -7.01
C ASP A 124 -15.42 1.51 -8.54
N PHE A 125 -15.96 0.50 -9.23
CA PHE A 125 -15.90 0.35 -10.68
C PHE A 125 -17.27 0.49 -11.36
N MET A 126 -18.36 0.31 -10.62
CA MET A 126 -19.71 0.22 -11.18
C MET A 126 -20.76 0.81 -10.24
N THR A 127 -21.85 1.29 -10.83
CA THR A 127 -23.03 1.72 -10.07
C THR A 127 -23.81 0.52 -9.54
N ASN A 128 -24.83 0.77 -8.72
CA ASN A 128 -25.73 -0.28 -8.24
C ASN A 128 -26.43 -1.05 -9.38
N ASN A 129 -26.58 -0.41 -10.55
CA ASN A 129 -27.18 -1.00 -11.75
C ASN A 129 -26.12 -1.58 -12.70
N LEU A 130 -24.89 -1.80 -12.22
CA LEU A 130 -23.78 -2.39 -12.97
C LEU A 130 -23.29 -1.55 -14.16
N GLU A 131 -23.65 -0.27 -14.21
CA GLU A 131 -23.10 0.65 -15.19
C GLU A 131 -21.67 1.03 -14.80
N PRO A 132 -20.72 1.07 -15.74
CA PRO A 132 -19.32 1.37 -15.44
C PRO A 132 -19.14 2.81 -14.93
N ILE A 133 -18.38 2.95 -13.85
CA ILE A 133 -17.93 4.23 -13.29
C ILE A 133 -16.51 4.50 -13.80
N TYR A 134 -16.38 5.52 -14.63
CA TYR A 134 -15.09 5.87 -15.25
C TYR A 134 -14.17 6.67 -14.32
N PHE A 135 -14.72 7.61 -13.54
CA PHE A 135 -13.96 8.44 -12.62
C PHE A 135 -14.81 8.89 -11.43
N THR A 136 -14.22 8.83 -10.24
CA THR A 136 -14.74 9.37 -8.99
C THR A 136 -13.82 10.46 -8.47
N GLU A 137 -14.30 11.25 -7.51
CA GLU A 137 -13.45 12.23 -6.80
C GLU A 137 -12.25 11.57 -6.12
N ILE A 138 -12.44 10.35 -5.59
CA ILE A 138 -11.38 9.56 -4.95
C ILE A 138 -10.32 9.20 -5.99
N ASP A 139 -10.71 8.80 -7.21
CA ASP A 139 -9.77 8.48 -8.29
C ASP A 139 -8.91 9.68 -8.66
N ILE A 140 -9.49 10.88 -8.69
CA ILE A 140 -8.77 12.13 -8.97
C ILE A 140 -7.71 12.38 -7.88
N ILE A 141 -8.10 12.26 -6.61
CA ILE A 141 -7.17 12.43 -5.47
C ILE A 141 -6.04 11.41 -5.54
N ILE A 142 -6.36 10.14 -5.79
CA ILE A 142 -5.38 9.07 -5.97
C ILE A 142 -4.43 9.41 -7.13
N CYS A 143 -4.96 9.82 -8.29
CA CYS A 143 -4.15 10.20 -9.43
C CYS A 143 -3.20 11.35 -9.11
N ILE A 144 -3.64 12.39 -8.40
CA ILE A 144 -2.79 13.51 -7.98
C ILE A 144 -1.66 13.03 -7.07
N ILE A 145 -1.99 12.24 -6.04
CA ILE A 145 -1.00 11.72 -5.08
C ILE A 145 0.05 10.88 -5.80
N PHE A 146 -0.38 9.92 -6.63
CA PHE A 146 0.54 9.07 -7.38
C PHE A 146 1.37 9.84 -8.40
N SER A 147 0.80 10.86 -9.04
CA SER A 147 1.52 11.72 -9.99
C SER A 147 2.65 12.48 -9.29
N VAL A 148 2.38 13.08 -8.13
CA VAL A 148 3.39 13.78 -7.33
C VAL A 148 4.46 12.81 -6.83
N PHE A 149 4.05 11.64 -6.33
CA PHE A 149 4.97 10.63 -5.83
C PHE A 149 5.92 10.12 -6.93
N LEU A 150 5.38 9.72 -8.08
CA LEU A 150 6.18 9.25 -9.22
C LEU A 150 7.10 10.36 -9.76
N ALA A 151 6.63 11.60 -9.79
CA ALA A 151 7.44 12.73 -10.21
C ALA A 151 8.64 12.95 -9.26
N LEU A 152 8.44 12.82 -7.95
CA LEU A 152 9.53 12.88 -6.97
C LEU A 152 10.52 11.72 -7.17
N VAL A 153 10.02 10.49 -7.28
CA VAL A 153 10.87 9.31 -7.51
C VAL A 153 11.71 9.48 -8.77
N MET A 154 11.11 9.88 -9.89
CA MET A 154 11.86 10.08 -11.14
C MET A 154 12.88 11.21 -11.04
N THR A 155 12.59 12.26 -10.29
CA THR A 155 13.49 13.42 -10.11
C THR A 155 14.74 13.05 -9.32
N PHE A 156 14.60 12.22 -8.29
CA PHE A 156 15.72 11.85 -7.41
C PHE A 156 16.35 10.50 -7.75
N SER A 157 15.72 9.67 -8.59
CA SER A 157 16.31 8.40 -9.07
C SER A 157 17.46 8.58 -10.07
N LYS A 158 17.54 9.73 -10.73
CA LYS A 158 18.56 10.01 -11.77
C LYS A 158 19.76 10.84 -11.29
N SER A 159 19.80 11.23 -10.01
CA SER A 159 20.92 12.00 -9.45
C SER A 159 22.08 11.13 -8.94
N GLU A 160 22.06 9.83 -9.21
CA GLU A 160 23.19 8.92 -9.00
C GLU A 160 23.79 8.50 -10.34
N VAL A 161 24.48 9.43 -11.03
CA VAL A 161 25.53 9.13 -12.03
C VAL A 161 26.62 10.19 -11.92
#